data_AF-A0A523IB92-F1
#
_entry.id   AF-A0A523IB92-F1
#
_cell.length_a   1.000
_cell.length_b   1.000
_cell.length_c   1.000
_cell.angle_alpha   90.00
_cell.angle_beta   90.00
_cell.angle_gamma   90.00
#
_symmetry.space_group_name_H-M   'P 1'
#
loop_
_entity.id
_entity.type
_entity.pdbx_description
1 polymer ?
#
loop_
_entity_poly.entity_id
_entity_poly.type
_entity_poly.pdbx_seq_one_letter_code
_entity_poly.pdbx_strand_id
1 'polypeptide(L)'
;MWENFRKIGLVLAALILSVAVYLTFYAEEEVKQNVLEYSLDLMGEKLLALVPDGKEKNRLTELYQGFKERALKGNVAPQQIETLAANILNTSNAETALTPQQAEGIFRSALMAPTPEFSESPYIELGSDEHPQPARAPTPERLQFVGKRVKTIFELNEKVFAVIKKHHETARQIHYRVKNGLRIVLDVNLRSHLDKEEFKNLVAQLRDLEKERVLKWEKDLSVELEKEMVETKKELAGLKNFLEELQEQRSFEILKELESLQSLEHLKHIPIIDADSIRIMVERSLREAGIRSPKKPHE
;
A
#
# COMPACT_ATOMS: atom_id res chain seq x y z
N MET A 1 -25.37 6.13 -61.87
CA MET A 1 -24.55 5.05 -61.26
C MET A 1 -23.48 5.59 -60.34
N TRP A 2 -22.64 6.55 -60.77
CA TRP A 2 -21.56 7.15 -59.97
C TRP A 2 -22.00 7.71 -58.61
N GLU A 3 -23.14 8.42 -58.55
CA GLU A 3 -23.67 8.96 -57.28
C GLU A 3 -24.09 7.87 -56.29
N ASN A 4 -24.59 6.72 -56.77
CA ASN A 4 -25.00 5.62 -55.90
C ASN A 4 -23.76 4.90 -55.33
N PHE A 5 -22.71 4.73 -56.13
CA PHE A 5 -21.41 4.22 -55.64
C PHE A 5 -20.79 5.15 -54.59
N ARG A 6 -20.90 6.47 -54.77
CA ARG A 6 -20.38 7.45 -53.80
C ARG A 6 -21.15 7.44 -52.48
N LYS A 7 -22.48 7.29 -52.52
CA LYS A 7 -23.33 7.14 -51.33
C LYS A 7 -23.05 5.83 -50.59
N ILE A 8 -22.92 4.71 -51.31
CA ILE A 8 -22.58 3.40 -50.73
C ILE A 8 -21.17 3.44 -50.09
N GLY A 9 -20.20 4.08 -50.76
CA GLY A 9 -18.85 4.26 -50.23
C GLY A 9 -18.80 5.09 -48.94
N LEU A 10 -19.63 6.14 -48.85
CA LEU A 10 -19.75 6.96 -47.63
C LEU A 10 -20.36 6.19 -46.46
N VAL A 11 -21.38 5.37 -46.71
CA VAL A 11 -22.01 4.53 -45.69
C VAL A 11 -21.02 3.47 -45.19
N LEU A 12 -20.29 2.81 -46.10
CA LEU A 12 -19.24 1.85 -45.74
C LEU A 12 -18.12 2.51 -44.93
N ALA A 13 -17.66 3.71 -45.32
CA ALA A 13 -16.65 4.43 -44.58
C ALA A 13 -17.12 4.81 -43.17
N ALA A 14 -18.36 5.28 -43.03
CA ALA A 14 -18.94 5.60 -41.72
C ALA A 14 -19.08 4.35 -40.84
N LEU A 15 -19.45 3.20 -41.42
CA LEU A 15 -19.60 1.95 -40.69
C LEU A 15 -18.25 1.39 -40.25
N ILE A 16 -17.22 1.46 -41.11
CA ILE A 16 -15.83 1.13 -40.75
C ILE A 16 -15.33 2.07 -39.66
N LEU A 17 -15.63 3.37 -39.73
CA LEU A 17 -15.23 4.34 -38.71
C LEU A 17 -15.92 4.06 -37.38
N SER A 18 -17.22 3.74 -37.37
CA SER A 18 -17.94 3.36 -36.16
C SER A 18 -17.42 2.06 -35.55
N VAL A 19 -17.09 1.06 -36.38
CA VAL A 19 -16.46 -0.18 -35.90
C VAL A 19 -15.06 0.10 -35.38
N ALA A 20 -14.28 0.96 -36.04
CA ALA A 20 -12.95 1.36 -35.57
C ALA A 20 -13.03 2.12 -34.25
N VAL A 21 -13.97 3.06 -34.10
CA VAL A 21 -14.24 3.78 -32.85
C VAL A 21 -14.67 2.81 -31.75
N TYR A 22 -15.63 1.92 -32.05
CA TYR A 22 -16.11 0.89 -31.13
C TYR A 22 -14.99 -0.05 -30.71
N LEU A 23 -14.17 -0.53 -31.64
CA LEU A 23 -12.99 -1.36 -31.36
C LEU A 23 -11.93 -0.58 -30.58
N THR A 24 -11.70 0.71 -30.82
CA THR A 24 -10.78 1.50 -29.97
C THR A 24 -11.33 1.74 -28.57
N PHE A 25 -12.65 1.94 -28.41
CA PHE A 25 -13.30 2.11 -27.10
C PHE A 25 -13.35 0.80 -26.30
N TYR A 26 -13.65 -0.33 -26.95
CA TYR A 26 -13.65 -1.66 -26.33
C TYR A 26 -12.25 -2.24 -26.16
N ALA A 27 -11.32 -1.97 -27.08
CA ALA A 27 -9.91 -2.27 -26.86
C ALA A 27 -9.35 -1.41 -25.73
N GLU A 28 -9.82 -0.19 -25.47
CA GLU A 28 -9.48 0.51 -24.22
C GLU A 28 -10.10 -0.14 -22.97
N GLU A 29 -11.16 -0.95 -23.10
CA GLU A 29 -11.70 -1.76 -22.00
C GLU A 29 -10.96 -3.09 -21.80
N GLU A 30 -10.46 -3.74 -22.86
CA GLU A 30 -9.62 -4.96 -22.78
C GLU A 30 -8.11 -4.68 -22.61
N VAL A 31 -7.60 -3.53 -23.06
CA VAL A 31 -6.22 -3.03 -22.86
C VAL A 31 -6.07 -2.29 -21.52
N LYS A 32 -7.16 -2.11 -20.77
CA LYS A 32 -7.08 -2.08 -19.31
C LYS A 32 -6.66 -3.48 -18.85
N GLN A 33 -5.37 -3.80 -18.97
CA GLN A 33 -4.72 -4.66 -17.99
C GLN A 33 -5.31 -4.26 -16.63
N ASN A 34 -5.93 -5.21 -15.93
CA ASN A 34 -6.59 -4.96 -14.66
C ASN A 34 -5.62 -4.12 -13.82
N VAL A 35 -5.90 -2.82 -13.64
CA VAL A 35 -4.85 -1.88 -13.16
C VAL A 35 -4.43 -2.28 -11.76
N LEU A 36 -5.34 -2.88 -11.00
CA LEU A 36 -5.04 -3.56 -9.76
C LEU A 36 -4.03 -4.69 -9.94
N GLU A 37 -4.23 -5.59 -10.90
CA GLU A 37 -3.30 -6.68 -11.17
C GLU A 37 -1.91 -6.19 -11.51
N TYR A 38 -1.79 -5.24 -12.44
CA TYR A 38 -0.51 -4.63 -12.80
C TYR A 38 0.19 -4.00 -11.58
N SER A 39 -0.57 -3.28 -10.75
CA SER A 39 -0.03 -2.67 -9.53
C SER A 39 0.43 -3.70 -8.50
N LEU A 40 -0.29 -4.81 -8.37
CA LEU A 40 0.11 -5.92 -7.52
C LEU A 40 1.38 -6.56 -8.07
N ASP A 41 1.50 -6.79 -9.37
CA ASP A 41 2.73 -7.33 -9.95
C ASP A 41 3.95 -6.42 -9.68
N LEU A 42 3.78 -5.12 -9.87
CA LEU A 42 4.82 -4.13 -9.57
C LEU A 42 5.25 -4.13 -8.09
N MET A 43 4.28 -4.25 -7.18
CA MET A 43 4.55 -4.38 -5.74
C MET A 43 5.33 -5.66 -5.44
N GLY A 44 4.92 -6.79 -6.01
CA GLY A 44 5.56 -8.09 -5.83
C GLY A 44 7.01 -8.09 -6.31
N GLU A 45 7.24 -7.57 -7.52
CA GLU A 45 8.59 -7.42 -8.09
C GLU A 45 9.49 -6.58 -7.17
N LYS A 46 8.98 -5.43 -6.70
CA LYS A 46 9.74 -4.54 -5.81
C LYS A 46 10.02 -5.18 -4.46
N LEU A 47 9.05 -5.85 -3.84
CA LEU A 47 9.25 -6.54 -2.57
C LEU A 47 10.29 -7.66 -2.69
N LEU A 48 10.18 -8.51 -3.71
CA LEU A 48 11.08 -9.64 -3.92
C LEU A 48 12.50 -9.20 -4.32
N ALA A 49 12.66 -8.04 -4.94
CA ALA A 49 13.97 -7.45 -5.24
C ALA A 49 14.72 -6.99 -3.98
N LEU A 50 14.01 -6.73 -2.86
CA LEU A 50 14.63 -6.33 -1.59
C LEU A 50 15.23 -7.50 -0.81
N VAL A 51 14.94 -8.74 -1.20
CA VAL A 51 15.35 -9.95 -0.50
C VAL A 51 16.37 -10.74 -1.34
N PRO A 52 17.54 -11.09 -0.77
CA PRO A 52 18.53 -11.93 -1.43
C PRO A 52 17.97 -13.28 -1.89
N ASP A 53 18.53 -13.85 -2.95
CA ASP A 53 18.11 -15.16 -3.46
C ASP A 53 18.40 -16.29 -2.46
N GLY A 54 17.42 -17.18 -2.26
CA GLY A 54 17.53 -18.30 -1.32
C GLY A 54 16.19 -19.00 -1.10
N LYS A 55 16.21 -20.14 -0.38
CA LYS A 55 14.99 -20.94 -0.11
C LYS A 55 13.88 -20.14 0.60
N GLU A 56 14.27 -19.18 1.44
CA GLU A 56 13.34 -18.35 2.20
C GLU A 56 12.61 -17.31 1.31
N LYS A 57 13.24 -16.89 0.20
CA LYS A 57 12.60 -16.03 -0.81
C LYS A 57 11.41 -16.72 -1.49
N ASN A 58 11.51 -18.03 -1.74
CA ASN A 58 10.41 -18.80 -2.34
C ASN A 58 9.15 -18.77 -1.47
N ARG A 59 9.31 -18.87 -0.15
CA ARG A 59 8.19 -18.78 0.80
C ARG A 59 7.52 -17.40 0.75
N LEU A 60 8.32 -16.33 0.67
CA LEU A 60 7.79 -14.98 0.50
C LEU A 60 7.05 -14.82 -0.84
N THR A 61 7.58 -15.41 -1.91
CA THR A 61 6.91 -15.45 -3.22
C THR A 61 5.55 -16.13 -3.13
N GLU A 62 5.46 -17.30 -2.49
CA GLU A 62 4.18 -18.02 -2.29
C GLU A 62 3.18 -17.20 -1.48
N LEU A 63 3.62 -16.59 -0.37
CA LEU A 63 2.78 -15.69 0.45
C LEU A 63 2.25 -14.52 -0.39
N TYR A 64 3.11 -13.93 -1.21
CA TYR A 64 2.75 -12.80 -2.07
C TYR A 64 1.74 -13.21 -3.15
N GLN A 65 1.94 -14.35 -3.82
CA GLN A 65 1.01 -14.84 -4.84
C GLN A 65 -0.38 -15.13 -4.25
N GLY A 66 -0.44 -15.77 -3.08
CA GLY A 66 -1.70 -15.98 -2.37
C GLY A 66 -2.39 -14.67 -1.96
N PHE A 67 -1.63 -13.61 -1.66
CA PHE A 67 -2.19 -12.27 -1.47
C PHE A 67 -2.71 -11.66 -2.76
N LYS A 68 -1.95 -11.71 -3.87
CA LYS A 68 -2.37 -11.22 -5.18
C LYS A 68 -3.72 -11.84 -5.58
N GLU A 69 -3.83 -13.16 -5.50
CA GLU A 69 -5.07 -13.87 -5.81
C GLU A 69 -6.26 -13.41 -4.96
N ARG A 70 -6.05 -13.26 -3.63
CA ARG A 70 -7.10 -12.77 -2.74
C ARG A 70 -7.50 -11.33 -3.05
N ALA A 71 -6.53 -10.45 -3.34
CA ALA A 71 -6.79 -9.06 -3.69
C ALA A 71 -7.60 -8.94 -4.98
N LEU A 72 -7.27 -9.73 -6.00
CA LEU A 72 -8.02 -9.79 -7.27
C LEU A 72 -9.45 -10.32 -7.09
N LYS A 73 -9.67 -11.20 -6.11
CA LYS A 73 -11.00 -11.70 -5.72
C LYS A 73 -11.76 -10.76 -4.77
N GLY A 74 -11.19 -9.60 -4.42
CA GLY A 74 -11.79 -8.65 -3.48
C GLY A 74 -11.77 -9.09 -2.02
N ASN A 75 -10.95 -10.08 -1.67
CA ASN A 75 -10.81 -10.60 -0.31
C ASN A 75 -9.69 -9.91 0.50
N VAL A 76 -9.20 -8.77 0.03
CA VAL A 76 -8.20 -7.94 0.71
C VAL A 76 -8.73 -6.52 0.75
N ALA A 77 -8.70 -5.90 1.93
CA ALA A 77 -9.17 -4.54 2.10
C ALA A 77 -8.23 -3.54 1.39
N PRO A 78 -8.79 -2.46 0.78
CA PRO A 78 -8.03 -1.35 0.21
C PRO A 78 -6.86 -0.86 1.07
N GLN A 79 -7.10 -0.69 2.37
CA GLN A 79 -6.10 -0.18 3.31
C GLN A 79 -4.93 -1.14 3.51
N GLN A 80 -5.17 -2.47 3.48
CA GLN A 80 -4.10 -3.46 3.56
C GLN A 80 -3.19 -3.41 2.32
N ILE A 81 -3.77 -3.22 1.13
CA ILE A 81 -3.01 -3.04 -0.12
C ILE A 81 -2.16 -1.77 -0.04
N GLU A 82 -2.76 -0.66 0.39
CA GLU A 82 -2.07 0.64 0.49
C GLU A 82 -0.97 0.63 1.56
N THR A 83 -1.18 -0.03 2.70
CA THR A 83 -0.17 -0.19 3.75
C THR A 83 1.01 -1.03 3.27
N LEU A 84 0.74 -2.14 2.56
CA LEU A 84 1.81 -2.95 1.99
C LEU A 84 2.61 -2.15 0.95
N ALA A 85 1.93 -1.40 0.08
CA ALA A 85 2.55 -0.53 -0.91
C ALA A 85 3.46 0.53 -0.26
N ALA A 86 2.96 1.22 0.78
CA ALA A 86 3.75 2.21 1.51
C ALA A 86 4.99 1.60 2.16
N ASN A 87 4.84 0.44 2.81
CA ASN A 87 5.97 -0.24 3.43
C ASN A 87 7.03 -0.62 2.40
N ILE A 88 6.64 -1.26 1.28
CA ILE A 88 7.57 -1.61 0.20
C ILE A 88 8.35 -0.38 -0.29
N LEU A 89 7.67 0.73 -0.53
CA LEU A 89 8.29 1.96 -1.02
C LEU A 89 9.23 2.61 0.02
N ASN A 90 8.81 2.66 1.28
CA ASN A 90 9.63 3.17 2.37
C ASN A 90 10.88 2.32 2.58
N THR A 91 10.75 1.00 2.44
CA THR A 91 11.88 0.09 2.54
C THR A 91 12.82 0.21 1.35
N SER A 92 12.30 0.25 0.12
CA SER A 92 13.12 0.34 -1.09
C SER A 92 13.97 1.59 -1.11
N ASN A 93 13.45 2.69 -0.57
CA ASN A 93 14.15 3.97 -0.52
C ASN A 93 15.22 4.02 0.59
N ALA A 94 15.23 3.07 1.52
CA ALA A 94 16.26 3.00 2.57
C ALA A 94 17.57 2.35 2.09
N GLU A 95 17.63 1.87 0.85
CA GLU A 95 18.78 1.22 0.21
C GLU A 95 19.40 0.06 1.01
N THR A 96 18.61 -0.57 1.88
CA THR A 96 19.00 -1.74 2.67
C THR A 96 18.27 -2.97 2.19
N ALA A 97 19.01 -4.02 1.85
CA ALA A 97 18.44 -5.35 1.67
C ALA A 97 17.74 -5.79 2.97
N LEU A 98 16.59 -6.44 2.81
CA LEU A 98 15.85 -7.04 3.89
C LEU A 98 16.28 -8.49 4.08
N THR A 99 16.23 -8.97 5.33
CA THR A 99 16.16 -10.40 5.55
C THR A 99 14.77 -10.92 5.13
N PRO A 100 14.65 -12.21 4.74
CA PRO A 100 13.35 -12.81 4.44
C PRO A 100 12.34 -12.67 5.59
N GLN A 101 12.81 -12.75 6.85
CA GLN A 101 11.97 -12.58 8.04
C GLN A 101 11.43 -11.16 8.16
N GLN A 102 12.26 -10.15 7.88
CA GLN A 102 11.84 -8.74 7.89
C GLN A 102 10.81 -8.45 6.79
N ALA A 103 11.01 -9.01 5.60
CA ALA A 103 10.05 -8.89 4.51
C ALA A 103 8.72 -9.58 4.84
N GLU A 104 8.76 -10.76 5.47
CA GLU A 104 7.56 -11.45 5.97
C GLU A 104 6.86 -10.61 7.06
N GLY A 105 7.62 -10.00 7.98
CA GLY A 105 7.07 -9.12 9.02
C GLY A 105 6.36 -7.88 8.43
N ILE A 106 6.98 -7.21 7.45
CA ILE A 106 6.39 -6.07 6.73
C ILE A 106 5.09 -6.49 6.04
N PHE A 107 5.11 -7.66 5.40
CA PHE A 107 3.96 -8.18 4.71
C PHE A 107 2.82 -8.49 5.68
N ARG A 108 3.11 -9.18 6.79
CA ARG A 108 2.12 -9.56 7.80
C ARG A 108 1.53 -8.35 8.52
N SER A 109 2.36 -7.38 8.91
CA SER A 109 1.87 -6.16 9.57
C SER A 109 0.92 -5.37 8.67
N ALA A 110 1.17 -5.34 7.36
CA ALA A 110 0.27 -4.70 6.41
C ALA A 110 -1.10 -5.40 6.30
N LEU A 111 -1.13 -6.74 6.40
CA LEU A 111 -2.38 -7.50 6.46
C LEU A 111 -3.13 -7.32 7.79
N MET A 112 -2.43 -6.89 8.83
CA MET A 112 -3.03 -6.55 10.12
C MET A 112 -3.55 -5.11 10.18
N ALA A 113 -3.34 -4.30 9.14
CA ALA A 113 -3.83 -2.93 9.11
C ALA A 113 -5.36 -2.88 9.32
N PRO A 114 -5.88 -1.83 9.98
CA PRO A 114 -7.30 -1.69 10.24
C PRO A 114 -8.09 -1.89 8.94
N THR A 115 -8.99 -2.86 8.93
CA THR A 115 -10.04 -2.95 7.92
C THR A 115 -11.17 -2.11 8.45
N PRO A 116 -11.39 -0.89 7.93
CA PRO A 116 -12.44 -0.06 8.47
C PRO A 116 -13.79 -0.78 8.27
N GLU A 117 -14.53 -0.96 9.36
CA GLU A 117 -15.96 -1.29 9.33
C GLU A 117 -16.70 -0.06 8.80
N PHE A 118 -16.59 0.24 7.51
CA PHE A 118 -17.30 1.39 6.96
C PHE A 118 -18.77 1.03 6.72
N SER A 119 -19.62 1.52 7.62
CA SER A 119 -21.00 1.88 7.34
C SER A 119 -21.03 2.89 6.19
N GLU A 120 -21.62 2.50 5.07
CA GLU A 120 -21.94 3.40 3.97
C GLU A 120 -23.15 4.27 4.35
N SER A 121 -22.95 5.50 4.82
CA SER A 121 -23.89 6.61 4.55
C SER A 121 -23.33 7.97 4.95
N PRO A 122 -23.53 9.04 4.14
CA PRO A 122 -23.21 10.42 4.52
C PRO A 122 -24.29 11.12 5.38
N TYR A 123 -25.22 10.39 6.01
CA TYR A 123 -26.20 10.98 6.93
C TYR A 123 -26.26 10.20 8.24
N ILE A 124 -25.98 10.91 9.33
CA ILE A 124 -26.28 10.46 10.70
C ILE A 124 -27.81 10.54 10.86
N GLU A 125 -28.50 9.41 10.86
CA GLU A 125 -29.73 9.27 11.63
C GLU A 125 -29.38 8.56 12.94
N LEU A 126 -29.59 9.29 14.04
CA LEU A 126 -29.49 8.75 15.38
C LEU A 126 -30.54 7.67 15.58
N GLY A 127 -30.10 6.50 16.02
CA GLY A 127 -30.89 5.61 16.85
C GLY A 127 -31.28 4.30 16.17
N SER A 128 -30.40 3.30 16.29
CA SER A 128 -30.83 1.91 16.43
C SER A 128 -29.66 1.05 16.90
N ASP A 129 -29.87 0.39 18.04
CA ASP A 129 -29.09 -0.77 18.48
C ASP A 129 -29.15 -1.84 17.37
N GLU A 130 -28.12 -1.94 16.55
CA GLU A 130 -27.97 -3.05 15.61
C GLU A 130 -26.57 -3.67 15.70
N HIS A 131 -26.57 -5.00 15.71
CA HIS A 131 -25.42 -5.89 15.71
C HIS A 131 -24.31 -5.47 14.73
N PRO A 132 -23.04 -5.80 15.02
CA PRO A 132 -21.93 -5.50 14.11
C PRO A 132 -22.23 -6.13 12.74
N GLN A 133 -22.51 -5.26 11.75
CA GLN A 133 -22.66 -5.70 10.37
C GLN A 133 -21.32 -6.29 9.91
N PRO A 134 -21.32 -7.45 9.21
CA PRO A 134 -20.09 -8.00 8.67
C PRO A 134 -19.43 -6.98 7.74
N ALA A 135 -18.11 -6.83 7.86
CA ALA A 135 -17.32 -5.98 7.00
C ALA A 135 -17.69 -6.24 5.53
N ARG A 136 -18.30 -5.25 4.86
CA ARG A 136 -18.69 -5.38 3.45
C ARG A 136 -17.43 -5.59 2.62
N ALA A 137 -17.45 -6.61 1.75
CA ALA A 137 -16.38 -6.81 0.79
C ALA A 137 -16.18 -5.54 -0.06
N PRO A 138 -14.95 -5.12 -0.35
CA PRO A 138 -14.68 -3.92 -1.14
C PRO A 138 -15.27 -4.05 -2.55
N THR A 139 -15.83 -2.96 -3.06
CA THR A 139 -16.36 -2.93 -4.43
C THR A 139 -15.24 -3.02 -5.46
N PRO A 140 -15.49 -3.61 -6.64
CA PRO A 140 -14.52 -3.65 -7.74
C PRO A 140 -13.98 -2.26 -8.11
N GLU A 141 -14.85 -1.23 -8.13
CA GLU A 141 -14.47 0.15 -8.46
C GLU A 141 -13.48 0.72 -7.44
N ARG A 142 -13.70 0.42 -6.15
CA ARG A 142 -12.80 0.87 -5.08
C ARG A 142 -11.42 0.23 -5.22
N LEU A 143 -11.37 -1.07 -5.55
CA LEU A 143 -10.11 -1.78 -5.76
C LEU A 143 -9.37 -1.29 -7.02
N GLN A 144 -10.08 -1.00 -8.11
CA GLN A 144 -9.49 -0.38 -9.30
C GLN A 144 -8.90 1.00 -8.99
N PHE A 145 -9.61 1.79 -8.18
CA PHE A 145 -9.12 3.09 -7.76
C PHE A 145 -7.85 3.00 -6.91
N VAL A 146 -7.79 2.04 -5.97
CA VAL A 146 -6.57 1.73 -5.20
C VAL A 146 -5.44 1.29 -6.15
N GLY A 147 -5.72 0.37 -7.08
CA GLY A 147 -4.77 -0.08 -8.09
C GLY A 147 -4.15 1.09 -8.87
N LYS A 148 -4.97 2.00 -9.38
CA LYS A 148 -4.52 3.21 -10.08
C LYS A 148 -3.62 4.08 -9.20
N ARG A 149 -4.02 4.33 -7.96
CA ARG A 149 -3.23 5.13 -7.01
C ARG A 149 -1.87 4.49 -6.74
N VAL A 150 -1.83 3.19 -6.46
CA VAL A 150 -0.59 2.45 -6.22
C VAL A 150 0.34 2.54 -7.43
N LYS A 151 -0.18 2.27 -8.63
CA LYS A 151 0.59 2.41 -9.89
C LYS A 151 1.23 3.79 -10.01
N THR A 152 0.41 4.84 -9.91
CA THR A 152 0.88 6.23 -10.06
C THR A 152 1.97 6.56 -9.05
N ILE A 153 1.83 6.11 -7.80
CA ILE A 153 2.78 6.41 -6.74
C ILE A 153 4.10 5.65 -6.93
N PHE A 154 4.08 4.39 -7.36
CA PHE A 154 5.29 3.63 -7.68
C PHE A 154 6.04 4.22 -8.88
N GLU A 155 5.33 4.55 -9.97
CA GLU A 155 5.95 5.17 -11.15
C GLU A 155 6.54 6.54 -10.83
N LEU A 156 5.89 7.31 -9.95
CA LEU A 156 6.40 8.59 -9.50
C LEU A 156 7.60 8.43 -8.57
N ASN A 157 7.62 7.42 -7.71
CA ASN A 157 8.75 7.12 -6.82
C ASN A 157 10.05 7.05 -7.63
N GLU A 158 10.07 6.26 -8.70
CA GLU A 158 11.28 6.07 -9.51
C GLU A 158 11.78 7.40 -10.10
N LYS A 159 10.86 8.26 -10.56
CA LYS A 159 11.22 9.58 -11.11
C LYS A 159 11.76 10.51 -10.04
N VAL A 160 11.10 10.58 -8.88
CA VAL A 160 11.53 11.44 -7.77
C VAL A 160 12.86 10.95 -7.19
N PHE A 161 13.02 9.64 -7.01
CA PHE A 161 14.24 9.05 -6.50
C PHE A 161 15.42 9.24 -7.45
N ALA A 162 15.20 9.23 -8.76
CA ALA A 162 16.23 9.61 -9.74
C ALA A 162 16.73 11.05 -9.54
N VAL A 163 15.85 12.00 -9.18
CA VAL A 163 16.25 13.38 -8.84
C VAL A 163 17.08 13.40 -7.56
N ILE A 164 16.60 12.71 -6.50
CA ILE A 164 17.29 12.63 -5.20
C ILE A 164 18.71 12.07 -5.38
N LYS A 165 18.86 10.94 -6.11
CA LYS A 165 20.16 10.33 -6.38
C LYS A 165 21.10 11.24 -7.18
N LYS A 166 20.58 11.93 -8.19
CA LYS A 166 21.36 12.87 -9.03
C LYS A 166 21.97 14.00 -8.19
N HIS A 167 21.33 14.34 -7.08
CA HIS A 167 21.73 15.45 -6.21
C HIS A 167 22.49 15.01 -4.95
N HIS A 168 22.78 13.72 -4.78
CA HIS A 168 23.51 13.15 -3.63
C HIS A 168 22.95 13.60 -2.27
N GLU A 169 21.63 13.80 -2.20
CA GLU A 169 20.96 14.18 -0.97
C GLU A 169 21.08 13.06 0.06
N THR A 170 21.67 13.36 1.21
CA THR A 170 21.88 12.41 2.31
C THR A 170 20.68 12.36 3.26
N ALA A 171 19.88 13.43 3.31
CA ALA A 171 18.67 13.50 4.11
C ALA A 171 17.51 12.74 3.44
N ARG A 172 16.55 12.26 4.24
CA ARG A 172 15.34 11.61 3.70
C ARG A 172 14.43 12.67 3.08
N GLN A 173 14.32 12.65 1.75
CA GLN A 173 13.54 13.61 0.97
C GLN A 173 12.13 13.10 0.60
N ILE A 174 11.84 11.82 0.84
CA ILE A 174 10.58 11.17 0.48
C ILE A 174 10.15 10.12 1.51
N HIS A 175 8.86 10.07 1.80
CA HIS A 175 8.24 9.07 2.65
C HIS A 175 6.77 8.82 2.27
N TYR A 176 6.26 7.63 2.56
CA TYR A 176 4.90 7.21 2.23
C TYR A 176 4.09 6.92 3.48
N ARG A 177 2.83 7.42 3.54
CA ARG A 177 1.93 7.26 4.69
C ARG A 177 0.55 6.78 4.26
N VAL A 178 -0.15 6.10 5.18
CA VAL A 178 -1.54 5.63 5.00
C VAL A 178 -2.39 6.12 6.17
N LYS A 179 -3.01 7.30 6.03
CA LYS A 179 -3.99 7.82 7.00
C LYS A 179 -5.42 7.85 6.46
N ASN A 180 -5.58 7.96 5.13
CA ASN A 180 -6.85 7.97 4.40
C ASN A 180 -6.55 7.61 2.94
N GLY A 181 -5.90 6.47 2.77
CA GLY A 181 -5.24 6.06 1.55
C GLY A 181 -3.77 6.45 1.45
N LEU A 182 -3.10 5.84 0.47
CA LEU A 182 -1.67 5.99 0.23
C LEU A 182 -1.34 7.43 -0.21
N ARG A 183 -0.38 8.05 0.48
CA ARG A 183 0.08 9.42 0.22
C ARG A 183 1.60 9.51 0.17
N ILE A 184 2.08 10.48 -0.59
CA ILE A 184 3.48 10.85 -0.72
C ILE A 184 3.74 12.07 0.16
N VAL A 185 4.80 12.03 0.95
CA VAL A 185 5.31 13.17 1.71
C VAL A 185 6.70 13.49 1.16
N LEU A 186 6.88 14.69 0.63
CA LEU A 186 8.15 15.19 0.10
C LEU A 186 8.69 16.31 0.96
N ASP A 187 10.00 16.35 1.14
CA ASP A 187 10.66 17.48 1.81
C ASP A 187 10.65 18.72 0.90
N VAL A 188 10.40 19.89 1.47
CA VAL A 188 10.34 21.17 0.72
C VAL A 188 11.67 21.49 0.04
N ASN A 189 12.81 21.05 0.58
CA ASN A 189 14.13 21.32 0.01
C ASN A 189 14.28 20.71 -1.39
N LEU A 190 13.58 19.61 -1.67
CA LEU A 190 13.57 18.95 -2.97
C LEU A 190 13.05 19.86 -4.10
N ARG A 191 12.22 20.87 -3.80
CA ARG A 191 11.68 21.80 -4.81
C ARG A 191 12.77 22.49 -5.61
N SER A 192 13.84 22.91 -4.93
CA SER A 192 14.97 23.61 -5.56
C SER A 192 15.66 22.76 -6.65
N HIS A 193 15.61 21.43 -6.52
CA HIS A 193 16.16 20.50 -7.51
C HIS A 193 15.19 20.19 -8.65
N LEU A 194 13.90 20.35 -8.41
CA LEU A 194 12.82 20.12 -9.38
C LEU A 194 12.54 21.32 -10.29
N ASP A 195 13.03 22.52 -9.96
CA ASP A 195 12.81 23.75 -10.73
C ASP A 195 13.56 23.80 -12.08
N LYS A 196 14.31 22.75 -12.43
CA LYS A 196 15.02 22.65 -13.72
C LYS A 196 14.04 22.27 -14.84
N GLU A 197 14.25 22.82 -16.03
CA GLU A 197 13.41 22.53 -17.23
C GLU A 197 13.31 21.02 -17.54
N GLU A 198 14.36 20.24 -17.29
CA GLU A 198 14.35 18.78 -17.48
C GLU A 198 13.29 18.06 -16.62
N PHE A 199 12.82 18.66 -15.52
CA PHE A 199 11.84 18.07 -14.60
C PHE A 199 10.45 18.70 -14.71
N LYS A 200 10.19 19.56 -15.70
CA LYS A 200 8.90 20.26 -15.85
C LYS A 200 7.69 19.33 -15.89
N ASN A 201 7.80 18.19 -16.57
CA ASN A 201 6.76 17.17 -16.61
C ASN A 201 6.52 16.52 -15.24
N LEU A 202 7.60 16.27 -14.49
CA LEU A 202 7.51 15.73 -13.13
C LEU A 202 6.84 16.74 -12.19
N VAL A 203 7.22 18.02 -12.27
CA VAL A 203 6.60 19.10 -11.49
C VAL A 203 5.10 19.22 -11.77
N ALA A 204 4.67 19.09 -13.02
CA ALA A 204 3.25 19.07 -13.36
C ALA A 204 2.51 17.90 -12.68
N GLN A 205 3.08 16.69 -12.74
CA GLN A 205 2.52 15.51 -12.06
C GLN A 205 2.42 15.70 -10.54
N LEU A 206 3.46 16.26 -9.91
CA LEU A 206 3.47 16.54 -8.46
C LEU A 206 2.39 17.56 -8.07
N ARG A 207 2.17 18.59 -8.89
CA ARG A 207 1.12 19.59 -8.66
C ARG A 207 -0.28 18.98 -8.74
N ASP A 208 -0.52 18.06 -9.67
CA ASP A 208 -1.82 17.41 -9.79
C ASP A 208 -2.08 16.49 -8.59
N LEU A 209 -1.09 15.74 -8.12
CA LEU A 209 -1.20 14.94 -6.89
C LEU A 209 -1.38 15.78 -5.63
N GLU A 210 -0.81 16.99 -5.58
CA GLU A 210 -1.03 17.94 -4.48
C GLU A 210 -2.49 18.43 -4.46
N LYS A 211 -3.07 18.76 -5.61
CA LYS A 211 -4.50 19.13 -5.73
C LYS A 211 -5.41 17.99 -5.29
N GLU A 212 -5.06 16.75 -5.64
CA GLU A 212 -5.79 15.54 -5.25
C GLU A 212 -5.58 15.14 -3.79
N ARG A 213 -4.75 15.88 -3.03
CA ARG A 213 -4.36 15.57 -1.64
C ARG A 213 -3.69 14.21 -1.47
N VAL A 214 -3.08 13.69 -2.54
CA VAL A 214 -2.23 12.49 -2.54
C VAL A 214 -0.79 12.84 -2.18
N LEU A 215 -0.35 14.06 -2.47
CA LEU A 215 0.97 14.57 -2.14
C LEU A 215 0.89 15.67 -1.07
N LYS A 216 1.83 15.66 -0.13
CA LYS A 216 2.06 16.74 0.84
C LYS A 216 3.54 17.13 0.85
N TRP A 217 3.81 18.43 0.96
CA TRP A 217 5.14 18.95 1.25
C TRP A 217 5.34 19.11 2.75
N GLU A 218 6.50 18.68 3.26
CA GLU A 218 6.90 18.78 4.65
C GLU A 218 8.16 19.63 4.77
N LYS A 219 8.20 20.55 5.74
CA LYS A 219 9.30 21.52 5.84
C LYS A 219 10.61 20.87 6.27
N ASP A 220 10.52 19.91 7.18
CA ASP A 220 11.65 19.15 7.69
C ASP A 220 11.19 17.70 7.88
N LEU A 221 11.27 16.95 6.77
CA LEU A 221 10.80 15.58 6.76
C LEU A 221 11.67 14.70 7.68
N SER A 222 12.97 15.00 7.78
CA SER A 222 13.89 14.20 8.59
C SER A 222 13.53 14.27 10.08
N VAL A 223 13.25 15.47 10.61
CA VAL A 223 12.82 15.64 12.01
C VAL A 223 11.47 14.96 12.28
N GLU A 224 10.51 15.07 11.36
CA GLU A 224 9.22 14.41 11.55
C GLU A 224 9.32 12.88 11.52
N LEU A 225 10.15 12.32 10.64
CA LEU A 225 10.42 10.89 10.62
C LEU A 225 11.14 10.42 11.88
N GLU A 226 12.06 11.22 12.42
CA GLU A 226 12.76 10.84 13.66
C GLU A 226 11.80 10.75 14.84
N LYS A 227 10.84 11.69 14.95
CA LYS A 227 9.75 11.63 15.94
C LYS A 227 8.87 10.39 15.74
N GLU A 228 8.43 10.13 14.52
CA GLU A 228 7.61 8.95 14.20
C GLU A 228 8.35 7.64 14.51
N MET A 229 9.66 7.58 14.27
CA MET A 229 10.49 6.43 14.58
C MET A 229 10.58 6.18 16.09
N VAL A 230 10.71 7.23 16.90
CA VAL A 230 10.73 7.12 18.36
C VAL A 230 9.40 6.55 18.87
N GLU A 231 8.27 7.06 18.38
CA GLU A 231 6.96 6.55 18.80
C GLU A 231 6.74 5.11 18.34
N THR A 232 7.06 4.79 17.09
CA THR A 232 6.94 3.42 16.56
C THR A 232 7.80 2.43 17.35
N LYS A 233 9.02 2.82 17.76
CA LYS A 233 9.88 1.97 18.60
C LYS A 233 9.26 1.73 19.98
N LYS A 234 8.63 2.75 20.56
CA LYS A 234 7.92 2.62 21.84
C LYS A 234 6.71 1.68 21.71
N GLU A 235 5.94 1.80 20.64
CA GLU A 235 4.83 0.90 20.33
C GLU A 235 5.30 -0.54 20.12
N LEU A 236 6.37 -0.75 19.35
CA LEU A 236 6.98 -2.07 19.15
C LEU A 236 7.51 -2.67 20.45
N ALA A 237 8.11 -1.87 21.33
CA ALA A 237 8.54 -2.33 22.65
C ALA A 237 7.35 -2.72 23.55
N GLY A 238 6.27 -1.93 23.52
CA GLY A 238 5.03 -2.25 24.23
C GLY A 238 4.38 -3.52 23.70
N LEU A 239 4.40 -3.73 22.39
CA LEU A 239 3.96 -4.97 21.76
C LEU A 239 4.85 -6.13 22.23
N LYS A 240 6.18 -6.00 22.15
CA LYS A 240 7.11 -7.04 22.60
C LYS A 240 6.86 -7.49 24.04
N ASN A 241 6.69 -6.56 24.98
CA ASN A 241 6.40 -6.91 26.38
C ASN A 241 5.09 -7.71 26.48
N PHE A 242 4.04 -7.28 25.77
CA PHE A 242 2.78 -8.03 25.68
C PHE A 242 2.98 -9.44 25.09
N LEU A 243 3.89 -9.60 24.13
CA LEU A 243 4.19 -10.91 23.53
C LEU A 243 5.01 -11.82 24.45
N GLU A 244 5.97 -11.27 25.20
CA GLU A 244 6.75 -12.04 26.18
C GLU A 244 5.83 -12.60 27.28
N GLU A 245 4.87 -11.80 27.76
CA GLU A 245 3.82 -12.26 28.71
C GLU A 245 2.97 -13.41 28.15
N LEU A 246 2.75 -13.46 26.84
CA LEU A 246 2.01 -14.54 26.18
C LEU A 246 2.84 -15.80 25.95
N GLN A 247 4.13 -15.63 25.67
CA GLN A 247 5.04 -16.76 25.46
C GLN A 247 5.20 -17.59 26.75
N GLU A 248 5.17 -16.94 27.92
CA GLU A 248 5.12 -17.62 29.22
C GLU A 248 3.85 -18.49 29.39
N GLN A 249 2.77 -18.21 28.65
CA GLN A 249 1.50 -18.94 28.68
C GLN A 249 1.40 -20.11 27.66
N ARG A 250 2.47 -20.42 26.90
CA ARG A 250 2.61 -21.58 25.99
C ARG A 250 1.48 -21.79 24.95
N SER A 251 1.32 -20.85 24.00
CA SER A 251 0.52 -21.07 22.78
C SER A 251 1.40 -21.11 21.52
N PHE A 252 1.41 -22.26 20.81
CA PHE A 252 2.49 -22.62 19.89
C PHE A 252 2.34 -22.18 18.41
N GLU A 253 1.20 -21.63 17.98
CA GLU A 253 1.05 -21.14 16.58
C GLU A 253 1.21 -19.62 16.47
N ILE A 254 0.80 -18.87 17.50
CA ILE A 254 0.89 -17.41 17.53
C ILE A 254 2.37 -16.98 17.43
N LEU A 255 3.29 -17.71 18.08
CA LEU A 255 4.73 -17.38 18.15
C LEU A 255 5.41 -17.16 16.80
N LYS A 256 5.01 -17.85 15.72
CA LYS A 256 5.67 -17.69 14.41
C LYS A 256 5.31 -16.37 13.73
N GLU A 257 4.08 -15.90 13.90
CA GLU A 257 3.68 -14.57 13.42
C GLU A 257 4.38 -13.50 14.26
N LEU A 258 4.57 -13.76 15.55
CA LEU A 258 5.23 -12.86 16.50
C LEU A 258 6.74 -12.72 16.26
N GLU A 259 7.45 -13.80 15.94
CA GLU A 259 8.88 -13.76 15.58
C GLU A 259 9.13 -12.87 14.35
N SER A 260 8.22 -12.91 13.37
CA SER A 260 8.33 -12.05 12.19
C SER A 260 8.15 -10.56 12.52
N LEU A 261 7.30 -10.23 13.51
CA LEU A 261 7.09 -8.86 13.97
C LEU A 261 8.26 -8.35 14.82
N GLN A 262 8.91 -9.21 15.62
CA GLN A 262 10.14 -8.86 16.33
C GLN A 262 11.27 -8.45 15.39
N SER A 263 11.36 -9.08 14.21
CA SER A 263 12.39 -8.75 13.22
C SER A 263 12.31 -7.30 12.69
N LEU A 264 11.16 -6.63 12.86
CA LEU A 264 10.91 -5.26 12.42
C LEU A 264 11.64 -4.20 13.25
N GLU A 265 12.07 -4.53 14.48
CA GLU A 265 12.80 -3.61 15.37
C GLU A 265 14.14 -3.13 14.75
N HIS A 266 14.76 -3.98 13.94
CA HIS A 266 16.06 -3.71 13.32
C HIS A 266 15.97 -3.02 11.96
N LEU A 267 14.76 -2.65 11.51
CA LEU A 267 14.60 -1.90 10.28
C LEU A 267 15.16 -0.50 10.45
N LYS A 268 15.99 -0.07 9.48
CA LYS A 268 16.51 1.30 9.45
C LYS A 268 15.42 2.33 9.11
N HIS A 269 14.27 1.90 8.59
CA HIS A 269 13.13 2.74 8.23
C HIS A 269 11.94 2.42 9.13
N ILE A 270 10.93 3.30 9.12
CA ILE A 270 9.72 3.15 9.91
C ILE A 270 8.75 2.25 9.14
N PRO A 271 8.53 1.01 9.59
CA PRO A 271 7.43 0.23 9.05
C PRO A 271 6.11 0.87 9.51
N ILE A 272 5.14 0.99 8.60
CA ILE A 272 3.77 1.33 8.97
C ILE A 272 3.17 0.09 9.63
N ILE A 273 2.96 0.20 10.94
CA ILE A 273 2.43 -0.85 11.81
C ILE A 273 1.30 -0.22 12.63
N ASP A 274 0.17 -0.91 12.71
CA ASP A 274 -0.91 -0.55 13.62
C ASP A 274 -0.85 -1.47 14.84
N ALA A 275 -0.11 -1.04 15.87
CA ALA A 275 0.17 -1.88 17.05
C ALA A 275 -1.12 -2.32 17.78
N ASP A 276 -2.15 -1.49 17.75
CA ASP A 276 -3.46 -1.81 18.32
C ASP A 276 -4.19 -2.89 17.52
N SER A 277 -4.17 -2.86 16.19
CA SER A 277 -4.77 -3.92 15.37
C SER A 277 -4.04 -5.25 15.56
N ILE A 278 -2.71 -5.22 15.71
CA ILE A 278 -1.94 -6.42 16.05
C ILE A 278 -2.38 -6.95 17.42
N ARG A 279 -2.47 -6.09 18.44
CA ARG A 279 -2.94 -6.46 19.77
C ARG A 279 -4.35 -7.07 19.71
N ILE A 280 -5.30 -6.42 19.05
CA ILE A 280 -6.68 -6.90 18.91
C ILE A 280 -6.74 -8.28 18.24
N MET A 281 -5.95 -8.50 17.19
CA MET A 281 -5.89 -9.79 16.50
C MET A 281 -5.31 -10.89 17.37
N VAL A 282 -4.22 -10.60 18.08
CA VAL A 282 -3.61 -11.54 19.03
C VAL A 282 -4.59 -11.88 20.15
N GLU A 283 -5.25 -10.88 20.74
CA GLU A 283 -6.28 -11.07 21.76
C GLU A 283 -7.45 -11.91 21.26
N ARG A 284 -7.90 -11.70 20.01
CA ARG A 284 -8.95 -12.51 19.39
C ARG A 284 -8.52 -13.96 19.25
N SER A 285 -7.32 -14.20 18.73
CA SER A 285 -6.76 -15.54 18.51
C SER A 285 -6.59 -16.29 19.84
N LEU A 286 -6.14 -15.61 20.89
CA LEU A 286 -6.08 -16.17 22.25
C LEU A 286 -7.47 -16.54 22.77
N ARG A 287 -8.46 -15.67 22.53
CA ARG A 287 -9.85 -15.92 22.95
C ARG A 287 -10.45 -17.13 22.24
N GLU A 288 -10.20 -17.27 20.93
CA GLU A 288 -10.61 -18.42 20.12
C GLU A 288 -9.92 -19.72 20.57
N ALA A 289 -8.66 -19.64 21.00
CA ALA A 289 -7.91 -20.74 21.59
C ALA A 289 -8.28 -21.05 23.05
N GLY A 290 -9.21 -20.29 23.66
CA GLY A 290 -9.62 -20.46 25.06
C GLY A 290 -8.60 -19.97 26.09
N ILE A 291 -7.64 -19.14 25.68
CA ILE A 291 -6.55 -18.60 26.50
C ILE A 291 -6.92 -17.20 27.01
N ARG A 292 -6.63 -16.93 28.29
CA ARG A 292 -6.89 -15.60 28.88
C ARG A 292 -5.82 -14.61 28.44
N SER A 293 -6.25 -13.50 27.82
CA SER A 293 -5.34 -12.40 27.47
C SER A 293 -4.70 -11.77 28.73
N PRO A 294 -3.42 -11.35 28.67
CA PRO A 294 -2.81 -10.48 29.67
C PRO A 294 -3.64 -9.22 29.87
N LYS A 295 -3.72 -8.73 31.12
CA LYS A 295 -4.36 -7.43 31.40
C LYS A 295 -3.51 -6.33 30.79
N LYS A 296 -4.13 -5.33 30.15
CA LYS A 296 -3.44 -4.10 29.70
C LYS A 296 -2.54 -3.58 30.84
N PRO A 297 -1.24 -3.32 30.60
CA PRO A 297 -0.48 -2.52 31.53
C PRO A 297 -1.12 -1.14 31.60
N HIS A 298 -1.29 -0.63 32.82
CA HIS A 298 -1.96 0.63 33.14
C HIS A 298 -1.55 1.79 32.21
N GLU A 299 -2.56 2.54 31.73
CA GLU A 299 -2.41 3.87 31.12
C GLU A 299 -1.72 4.86 32.07
#